data_AF-A0A8T7E433-F1
#
_entry.id   AF-A0A8T7E433-F1
#
_cell.length_a   1.000
_cell.length_b   1.000
_cell.length_c   1.000
_cell.angle_alpha   90.00
_cell.angle_beta   90.00
_cell.angle_gamma   90.00
#
_symmetry.space_group_name_H-M   'P 1'
#
loop_
_entity.id
_entity.type
_entity.pdbx_description
1 polymer ?
#
loop_
_entity_poly.entity_id
_entity_poly.type
_entity_poly.pdbx_seq_one_letter_code
_entity_poly.pdbx_strand_id
1 'polypeptide(L)'
;MARYQFNDDTAPADMTDRATTIMQSAVRGFGILLLLVGLFITLKVVFEAWALYRDPGRIEAFAVAIEKGSNLDRALMPVRDEVDANQSGAAADAASGAPRVSYFVAWVLALLLLMLVGRLALGAVRVGGELALYDMYVKKFVRELVRQSAGGSSG
;
A
#
# COMPACT_ATOMS: atom_id res chain seq x y z
N MET A 1 8.06 -71.20 4.21
CA MET A 1 8.58 -70.29 3.18
C MET A 1 7.95 -68.92 3.40
N ALA A 2 8.69 -68.00 4.04
CA ALA A 2 8.21 -66.65 4.32
C ALA A 2 8.34 -65.80 3.05
N ARG A 3 7.21 -65.28 2.55
CA ARG A 3 7.20 -64.32 1.44
C ARG A 3 7.56 -62.95 2.03
N TYR A 4 8.79 -62.52 1.82
CA TYR A 4 9.16 -61.12 1.96
C TYR A 4 8.46 -60.35 0.83
N GLN A 5 7.39 -59.62 1.17
CA GLN A 5 6.87 -58.55 0.32
C GLN A 5 7.81 -57.36 0.49
N PHE A 6 8.57 -57.07 -0.56
CA PHE A 6 9.24 -55.78 -0.71
C PHE A 6 8.15 -54.72 -0.90
N ASN A 7 7.88 -53.95 0.15
CA ASN A 7 7.19 -52.66 0.03
C ASN A 7 8.21 -51.65 -0.52
N ASP A 8 8.29 -51.52 -1.84
CA ASP A 8 9.26 -50.66 -2.54
C ASP A 8 8.62 -49.52 -3.35
N ASP A 9 7.44 -49.01 -2.94
CA ASP A 9 6.72 -47.97 -3.71
C ASP A 9 6.33 -46.70 -2.92
N THR A 10 6.87 -46.44 -1.73
CA THR A 10 6.48 -45.25 -0.93
C THR A 10 7.47 -44.07 -0.98
N ALA A 11 8.58 -44.17 -1.70
CA ALA A 11 9.61 -43.14 -1.69
C ALA A 11 9.25 -41.78 -2.37
N PRO A 12 8.47 -41.70 -3.47
CA PRO A 12 8.22 -40.40 -4.12
C PRO A 12 7.08 -39.58 -3.47
N ALA A 13 6.15 -40.22 -2.76
CA ALA A 13 5.01 -39.54 -2.13
C ALA A 13 5.45 -38.71 -0.90
N ASP A 14 6.24 -39.30 0.00
CA ASP A 14 6.69 -38.64 1.24
C ASP A 14 7.55 -37.40 0.98
N MET A 15 8.38 -37.39 -0.06
CA MET A 15 9.20 -36.23 -0.42
C MET A 15 8.36 -35.08 -0.99
N THR A 16 7.34 -35.42 -1.79
CA THR A 16 6.46 -34.42 -2.39
C THR A 16 5.58 -33.77 -1.33
N ASP A 17 5.06 -34.54 -0.38
CA ASP A 17 4.23 -34.04 0.73
C ASP A 17 5.02 -33.18 1.72
N ARG A 18 6.28 -33.53 1.99
CA ARG A 18 7.18 -32.68 2.79
C ARG A 18 7.51 -31.39 2.07
N ALA A 19 7.80 -31.45 0.77
CA ALA A 19 8.10 -30.28 -0.04
C ALA A 19 6.91 -29.30 -0.12
N THR A 20 5.69 -29.81 -0.33
CA THR A 20 4.48 -28.97 -0.35
C THR A 20 4.19 -28.34 1.01
N THR A 21 4.39 -29.07 2.11
CA THR A 21 4.20 -28.55 3.47
C THR A 21 5.20 -27.44 3.81
N ILE A 22 6.48 -27.62 3.48
CA ILE A 22 7.52 -26.61 3.70
C ILE A 22 7.26 -25.38 2.83
N MET A 23 6.91 -25.58 1.55
CA MET A 23 6.56 -24.51 0.62
C MET A 23 5.36 -23.71 1.15
N GLN A 24 4.31 -24.38 1.62
CA GLN A 24 3.12 -23.74 2.16
C GLN A 24 3.43 -22.92 3.42
N SER A 25 4.28 -23.43 4.32
CA SER A 25 4.74 -22.70 5.50
C SER A 25 5.57 -21.46 5.13
N ALA A 26 6.46 -21.58 4.14
CA ALA A 26 7.27 -20.48 3.65
C ALA A 26 6.43 -19.37 3.01
N VAL A 27 5.47 -19.73 2.16
CA VAL A 27 4.52 -18.79 1.52
C VAL A 27 3.70 -18.05 2.59
N ARG A 28 3.23 -18.76 3.62
CA ARG A 28 2.49 -18.16 4.73
C ARG A 28 3.36 -17.19 5.55
N GLY A 29 4.60 -17.57 5.83
CA GLY A 29 5.57 -16.69 6.49
C GLY A 29 5.83 -15.41 5.70
N PHE A 30 5.99 -15.53 4.38
CA PHE A 30 6.14 -14.39 3.49
C PHE A 30 4.90 -13.50 3.46
N GLY A 31 3.70 -14.09 3.46
CA GLY A 31 2.44 -13.34 3.54
C GLY A 31 2.32 -12.52 4.82
N ILE A 32 2.66 -13.10 5.97
CA ILE A 32 2.68 -12.40 7.27
C ILE A 32 3.71 -11.27 7.24
N LEU A 33 4.90 -11.50 6.68
CA LEU A 33 5.94 -10.49 6.58
C LEU A 33 5.50 -9.31 5.71
N LEU A 34 4.91 -9.57 4.54
CA LEU A 34 4.34 -8.54 3.68
C LEU A 34 3.23 -7.75 4.39
N LEU A 35 2.39 -8.43 5.17
CA LEU A 35 1.33 -7.78 5.97
C LEU A 35 1.94 -6.82 7.00
N LEU A 36 2.94 -7.27 7.75
CA LEU A 36 3.64 -6.43 8.74
C LEU A 36 4.33 -5.23 8.09
N VAL A 37 5.04 -5.45 6.97
CA VAL A 37 5.71 -4.38 6.22
C VAL A 37 4.70 -3.37 5.68
N GLY A 38 3.62 -3.83 5.05
CA GLY A 38 2.57 -2.96 4.52
C GLY A 38 1.83 -2.17 5.61
N LEU A 39 1.59 -2.79 6.77
CA LEU A 39 1.03 -2.11 7.93
C LEU A 39 1.99 -1.04 8.47
N PHE A 40 3.27 -1.36 8.61
CA PHE A 40 4.30 -0.44 9.07
C PHE A 40 4.42 0.79 8.16
N ILE A 41 4.44 0.56 6.84
CA ILE A 41 4.49 1.65 5.85
C ILE A 41 3.25 2.52 5.93
N THR A 42 2.05 1.92 6.02
CA THR A 42 0.80 2.68 6.18
C THR A 42 0.85 3.59 7.42
N LEU A 43 1.34 3.07 8.55
CA LEU A 43 1.47 3.84 9.79
C LEU A 43 2.48 4.99 9.64
N LYS A 44 3.62 4.72 9.00
CA LYS A 44 4.62 5.74 8.65
C LYS A 44 4.03 6.85 7.79
N VAL A 45 3.22 6.51 6.79
CA VAL A 45 2.55 7.51 5.92
C VAL A 45 1.61 8.40 6.73
N VAL A 46 0.84 7.85 7.67
CA VAL A 46 -0.05 8.63 8.54
C VAL A 46 0.75 9.59 9.44
N PHE A 47 1.83 9.11 10.05
CA PHE A 47 2.69 9.97 10.85
C PHE A 47 3.39 11.05 10.02
N GLU A 48 3.83 10.71 8.81
CA GLU A 48 4.43 11.66 7.89
C GLU A 48 3.42 12.74 7.47
N ALA A 49 2.18 12.36 7.16
CA ALA A 49 1.10 13.30 6.86
C ALA A 49 0.85 14.26 8.03
N TRP A 50 0.81 13.71 9.24
CA TRP A 50 0.57 14.48 10.45
C TRP A 50 1.76 15.40 10.80
N ALA A 51 2.99 14.95 10.57
CA ALA A 51 4.18 15.77 10.72
C ALA A 51 4.18 16.94 9.71
N LEU A 52 3.80 16.67 8.46
CA LEU A 52 3.65 17.69 7.42
C LEU A 52 2.59 18.74 7.78
N TYR A 53 1.50 18.30 8.41
CA TYR A 53 0.45 19.18 8.90
C TYR A 53 0.92 20.05 10.08
N ARG A 54 1.76 19.49 10.96
CA ARG A 54 2.24 20.18 12.17
C ARG A 54 3.39 21.13 11.91
N ASP A 55 4.28 20.81 10.97
CA ASP A 55 5.45 21.60 10.59
C ASP A 55 5.50 21.84 9.07
N PRO A 56 4.95 22.97 8.59
CA PRO A 56 4.91 23.28 7.17
C PRO A 56 6.28 23.64 6.56
N GLY A 57 7.33 23.83 7.37
CA GLY A 57 8.64 24.28 6.88
C GLY A 57 9.28 23.32 5.86
N ARG A 58 8.95 22.02 5.93
CA ARG A 58 9.40 21.03 4.93
C ARG A 58 8.80 21.25 3.55
N ILE A 59 7.59 21.81 3.47
CA ILE A 59 6.93 22.13 2.20
C ILE A 59 7.53 23.38 1.59
N GLU A 60 7.99 24.34 2.38
CA GLU A 60 8.72 25.50 1.87
C GLU A 60 10.04 25.09 1.20
N ALA A 61 10.81 24.19 1.82
CA ALA A 61 12.02 23.66 1.22
C ALA A 61 11.73 22.92 -0.11
N PHE A 62 10.64 22.15 -0.16
CA PHE A 62 10.22 21.46 -1.37
C PHE A 62 9.70 22.42 -2.45
N ALA A 63 8.96 23.46 -2.06
CA ALA A 63 8.50 24.52 -2.96
C ALA A 63 9.66 25.29 -3.58
N VAL A 64 10.71 25.60 -2.80
CA VAL A 64 11.93 26.23 -3.30
C VAL A 64 12.68 25.31 -4.26
N ALA A 65 12.74 24.01 -3.98
CA ALA A 65 13.35 23.04 -4.89
C ALA A 65 12.57 22.91 -6.21
N ILE A 66 11.23 22.89 -6.14
CA ILE A 66 10.36 22.90 -7.31
C ILE A 66 10.57 24.18 -8.11
N GLU A 67 10.52 25.36 -7.48
CA GLU A 67 10.71 26.64 -8.17
C GLU A 67 12.06 26.72 -8.88
N LYS A 68 13.14 26.27 -8.19
CA LYS A 68 14.48 26.21 -8.79
C LYS A 68 14.54 25.30 -10.02
N GLY A 69 13.77 24.21 -10.04
CA GLY A 69 13.75 23.25 -11.15
C GLY A 69 12.77 23.61 -12.27
N SER A 70 11.67 24.30 -11.97
CA SER A 70 10.52 24.45 -12.88
C SER A 70 10.07 25.89 -13.14
N ASN A 71 10.60 26.87 -12.40
CA ASN A 71 10.26 28.30 -12.51
C ASN A 71 8.75 28.54 -12.66
N LEU A 72 7.94 27.81 -11.88
CA LEU A 72 6.49 27.80 -11.99
C LEU A 72 5.89 29.16 -11.65
N ASP A 73 6.46 29.85 -10.65
CA ASP A 73 5.99 31.18 -10.27
C ASP A 73 6.20 32.19 -11.42
N ARG A 74 7.26 32.02 -12.23
CA ARG A 74 7.52 32.86 -13.41
C ARG A 74 6.66 32.47 -14.62
N ALA A 75 6.38 31.18 -14.80
CA ALA A 75 5.57 30.70 -15.92
C ALA A 75 4.08 31.10 -15.81
N LEU A 76 3.58 31.27 -14.58
CA LEU A 76 2.17 31.56 -14.30
C LEU A 76 1.89 33.05 -14.01
N MET A 77 2.93 33.89 -14.02
CA MET A 77 2.83 35.34 -13.86
C MET A 77 1.82 35.99 -14.84
N PRO A 78 1.81 35.66 -16.15
CA PRO A 78 0.88 36.27 -17.11
C PRO A 78 -0.59 35.92 -16.84
N VAL A 79 -0.86 34.68 -16.42
CA VAL A 79 -2.22 34.21 -16.08
C VAL A 79 -2.72 34.88 -14.80
N ARG A 80 -1.83 35.17 -13.86
CA ARG A 80 -2.15 35.93 -12.65
C ARG A 80 -2.50 37.37 -12.94
N ASP A 81 -1.67 38.05 -13.73
CA ASP A 81 -1.90 39.45 -14.08
C ASP A 81 -3.26 39.63 -14.79
N GLU A 82 -3.69 38.66 -15.62
CA GLU A 82 -5.02 38.66 -16.25
C GLU A 82 -6.17 38.44 -15.24
N VAL A 83 -5.99 37.57 -14.25
CA VAL A 83 -7.01 37.27 -13.21
C VAL A 83 -7.13 38.43 -12.22
N ASP A 84 -6.01 39.02 -11.81
CA ASP A 84 -5.96 40.17 -10.90
C ASP A 84 -6.47 41.44 -11.60
N ALA A 85 -6.14 41.65 -12.89
CA ALA A 85 -6.70 42.74 -13.69
C ALA A 85 -8.25 42.69 -13.72
N ASN A 86 -8.83 41.49 -13.77
CA ASN A 86 -10.29 41.29 -13.76
C ASN A 86 -10.93 41.42 -12.37
N GLN A 87 -10.15 41.43 -11.29
CA GLN A 87 -10.60 41.60 -9.89
C GLN A 87 -10.30 42.99 -9.31
N SER A 88 -9.83 43.91 -10.15
CA SER A 88 -9.46 45.31 -9.82
C SER A 88 -10.67 46.17 -9.44
N GLY A 89 -11.30 45.86 -8.31
CA GLY A 89 -12.32 46.69 -7.64
C GLY A 89 -12.26 46.60 -6.12
N ALA A 90 -11.39 45.77 -5.53
CA ALA A 90 -11.26 45.66 -4.08
C ALA A 90 -9.78 45.74 -3.63
N ALA A 91 -9.48 46.86 -2.96
CA ALA A 91 -8.35 47.08 -2.04
C ALA A 91 -6.94 46.77 -2.55
N ALA A 92 -6.31 47.80 -3.09
CA ALA A 92 -4.86 47.93 -3.21
C ALA A 92 -4.21 48.09 -1.82
N ASP A 93 -4.08 47.00 -1.07
CA ASP A 93 -3.30 46.98 0.18
C ASP A 93 -2.65 45.61 0.46
N ALA A 94 -2.08 44.98 -0.57
CA ALA A 94 -1.30 43.76 -0.44
C ALA A 94 0.11 43.93 -1.06
N ALA A 95 0.85 44.93 -0.58
CA ALA A 95 2.30 44.90 -0.75
C ALA A 95 2.86 43.64 -0.07
N SER A 96 3.61 42.82 -0.80
CA SER A 96 4.45 41.68 -0.37
C SER A 96 3.80 40.31 -0.08
N GLY A 97 2.63 40.00 -0.66
CA GLY A 97 1.89 38.77 -0.32
C GLY A 97 1.41 37.87 -1.46
N ALA A 98 2.05 37.88 -2.65
CA ALA A 98 1.61 37.00 -3.73
C ALA A 98 1.69 35.51 -3.29
N PRO A 99 0.59 34.73 -3.36
CA PRO A 99 0.62 33.32 -2.96
C PRO A 99 1.69 32.60 -3.78
N ARG A 100 2.65 31.90 -3.18
CA ARG A 100 3.62 31.12 -3.99
C ARG A 100 2.90 29.94 -4.61
N VAL A 101 2.75 29.92 -5.94
CA VAL A 101 2.07 28.81 -6.63
C VAL A 101 2.90 27.54 -6.46
N SER A 102 4.23 27.69 -6.46
CA SER A 102 5.18 26.66 -6.06
C SER A 102 4.87 26.00 -4.71
N TYR A 103 4.41 26.76 -3.70
CA TYR A 103 4.00 26.23 -2.39
C TYR A 103 2.71 25.39 -2.47
N PHE A 104 1.73 25.82 -3.26
CA PHE A 104 0.50 25.05 -3.48
C PHE A 104 0.79 23.75 -4.25
N VAL A 105 1.62 23.82 -5.29
CA VAL A 105 2.05 22.65 -6.06
C VAL A 105 2.83 21.66 -5.19
N ALA A 106 3.70 22.15 -4.30
CA ALA A 106 4.42 21.33 -3.34
C ALA A 106 3.47 20.53 -2.42
N TRP A 107 2.41 21.16 -1.92
CA TRP A 107 1.35 20.49 -1.15
C TRP A 107 0.64 19.39 -1.95
N VAL A 108 0.22 19.70 -3.18
CA VAL A 108 -0.48 18.73 -4.04
C VAL A 108 0.42 17.52 -4.34
N LEU A 109 1.69 17.76 -4.68
CA LEU A 109 2.65 16.70 -4.95
C LEU A 109 2.94 15.85 -3.72
N ALA A 110 3.09 16.46 -2.54
CA ALA A 110 3.28 15.72 -1.30
C ALA A 110 2.10 14.80 -1.01
N LEU A 111 0.87 15.31 -1.12
CA LEU A 111 -0.34 14.51 -0.93
C LEU A 111 -0.46 13.37 -1.95
N LEU A 112 -0.12 13.63 -3.23
CA LEU A 112 -0.10 12.60 -4.28
C LEU A 112 0.92 11.49 -3.97
N LEU A 113 2.12 11.86 -3.52
CA LEU A 113 3.16 10.90 -3.12
C LEU A 113 2.69 10.06 -1.93
N LEU A 114 2.12 10.68 -0.90
CA LEU A 114 1.57 9.95 0.24
C LEU A 114 0.46 8.99 -0.18
N MET A 115 -0.44 9.43 -1.05
CA MET A 115 -1.51 8.60 -1.58
C MET A 115 -0.96 7.41 -2.38
N LEU A 116 0.07 7.63 -3.21
CA LEU A 116 0.72 6.58 -3.98
C LEU A 116 1.37 5.54 -3.07
N VAL A 117 2.12 5.97 -2.06
CA VAL A 117 2.77 5.07 -1.09
C VAL A 117 1.71 4.32 -0.29
N GLY A 118 0.65 4.99 0.16
CA GLY A 118 -0.46 4.35 0.85
C GLY A 118 -1.14 3.30 -0.03
N ARG A 119 -1.39 3.59 -1.31
CA ARG A 119 -1.98 2.63 -2.25
C ARG A 119 -1.09 1.40 -2.46
N LEU A 120 0.22 1.59 -2.59
CA LEU A 120 1.18 0.49 -2.70
C LEU A 120 1.21 -0.37 -1.43
N ALA A 121 1.18 0.28 -0.26
CA ALA A 121 1.14 -0.40 1.03
C ALA A 121 -0.14 -1.24 1.18
N LEU A 122 -1.31 -0.69 0.82
CA LEU A 122 -2.57 -1.45 0.80
C LEU A 122 -2.52 -2.65 -0.15
N GLY A 123 -1.88 -2.49 -1.32
CA GLY A 123 -1.63 -3.61 -2.24
C GLY A 123 -0.80 -4.72 -1.60
N ALA A 124 0.30 -4.37 -0.93
CA ALA A 124 1.14 -5.32 -0.22
C ALA A 124 0.40 -6.03 0.93
N VAL A 125 -0.42 -5.30 1.70
CA VAL A 125 -1.26 -5.89 2.76
C VAL A 125 -2.28 -6.86 2.19
N ARG A 126 -2.94 -6.52 1.07
CA ARG A 126 -3.91 -7.41 0.42
C ARG A 126 -3.27 -8.71 -0.04
N VAL A 127 -2.17 -8.61 -0.80
CA VAL A 127 -1.44 -9.78 -1.30
C VAL A 127 -0.88 -10.61 -0.14
N GLY A 128 -0.29 -9.96 0.87
CA GLY A 128 0.21 -10.63 2.07
C GLY A 128 -0.89 -11.34 2.88
N GLY A 129 -2.07 -10.71 2.98
CA GLY A 129 -3.25 -11.29 3.63
C GLY A 129 -3.79 -12.51 2.90
N GLU A 130 -3.89 -12.45 1.57
CA GLU A 130 -4.31 -13.60 0.75
C GLU A 130 -3.33 -14.77 0.90
N LEU A 131 -2.02 -14.53 0.83
CA LEU A 131 -0.97 -15.54 1.00
C LEU A 131 -0.98 -16.16 2.41
N ALA A 132 -1.26 -15.36 3.45
CA ALA A 132 -1.29 -15.83 4.83
C ALA A 132 -2.57 -16.61 5.18
N LEU A 133 -3.70 -16.26 4.56
CA LEU A 133 -5.03 -16.80 4.90
C LEU A 133 -5.53 -17.87 3.93
N TYR A 134 -4.89 -18.09 2.78
CA TYR A 134 -5.34 -19.04 1.75
C TYR A 134 -5.70 -20.42 2.32
N ASP A 135 -4.85 -20.97 3.19
CA ASP A 135 -5.05 -22.28 3.81
C ASP A 135 -6.20 -22.30 4.85
N MET A 136 -6.49 -21.16 5.49
CA MET A 136 -7.56 -21.05 6.49
C MET A 136 -8.95 -21.08 5.85
N TYR A 137 -9.11 -20.50 4.66
CA TYR A 137 -10.35 -20.56 3.90
C TYR A 137 -10.63 -21.99 3.43
N VAL A 138 -9.64 -22.66 2.83
CA VAL A 138 -9.79 -24.03 2.33
C VAL A 138 -10.16 -25.01 3.46
N LYS A 139 -9.51 -24.91 4.62
CA LYS A 139 -9.84 -25.77 5.78
C LYS A 139 -11.25 -25.55 6.33
N LYS A 140 -11.75 -24.31 6.33
CA LYS A 140 -13.14 -24.02 6.72
C LYS A 140 -14.14 -24.58 5.70
N PHE A 141 -13.87 -24.44 4.41
CA PHE A 141 -14.73 -25.00 3.36
C PHE A 141 -14.79 -26.53 3.43
N VAL A 142 -13.67 -27.22 3.61
CA VAL A 142 -13.63 -28.68 3.75
C VAL A 142 -14.37 -29.12 5.03
N ARG A 143 -14.19 -28.42 6.15
CA ARG A 143 -14.92 -28.71 7.39
C ARG A 143 -16.43 -28.55 7.23
N GLU A 144 -16.89 -27.56 6.46
CA GLU A 144 -18.32 -27.35 6.20
C GLU A 144 -18.88 -28.39 5.22
N LEU A 145 -18.12 -28.78 4.19
CA LEU A 145 -18.46 -29.89 3.28
C LEU A 145 -18.60 -31.22 4.02
N VAL A 146 -17.65 -31.54 4.90
CA VAL A 146 -17.69 -32.78 5.71
C VAL A 146 -18.86 -32.75 6.70
N ARG A 147 -19.19 -31.58 7.25
CA ARG A 147 -20.35 -31.42 8.14
C ARG A 147 -21.67 -31.64 7.40
N GLN A 148 -21.79 -31.15 6.16
CA GLN A 148 -22.98 -31.36 5.33
C GLN A 148 -23.08 -32.81 4.84
N SER A 149 -21.98 -33.44 4.43
CA SER A 149 -21.99 -34.84 3.98
C SER A 149 -22.24 -35.84 5.12
N ALA A 150 -21.71 -35.57 6.32
CA ALA A 150 -21.96 -36.39 7.50
C ALA A 150 -23.38 -36.19 8.08
N GLY A 151 -23.99 -35.01 7.91
CA GLY A 151 -25.37 -34.74 8.34
C GLY A 151 -26.45 -35.21 7.36
N GLY A 152 -26.10 -35.54 6.11
CA GLY A 152 -27.02 -36.01 5.08
C GLY A 152 -27.22 -37.53 5.01
N SER A 153 -26.57 -38.32 5.88
CA SER A 153 -26.60 -39.79 5.88
C SER A 153 -27.67 -40.40 6.80
N SER A 154 -28.61 -39.59 7.29
CA SER A 154 -29.73 -40.05 8.13
C SER A 154 -31.03 -39.43 7.64
N GLY A 155 -31.56 -39.97 6.55
CA GLY A 155 -32.86 -39.66 5.96
C GLY A 155 -33.32 -40.83 5.11
#